data_AF-A7H974-F1
#
_entry.id   AF-A7H974-F1
#
_cell.length_a   1.000
_cell.length_b   1.000
_cell.length_c   1.000
_cell.angle_alpha   90.00
_cell.angle_beta   90.00
_cell.angle_gamma   90.00
#
_symmetry.space_group_name_H-M   'P 1'
#
loop_
_entity.id
_entity.type
_entity.pdbx_description
1 polymer ?
#
loop_
_entity_poly.entity_id
_entity_poly.type
_entity_poly.pdbx_seq_one_letter_code
_entity_poly.pdbx_strand_id
1 'polypeptide(L)'
;MKKSAVNEAGAPSPSERIRARVEELGDWRGKTLSRVRALIRKADPDAVEEWKWVKPSSPGVPVWSHDGLICTGEVYRDKVKLTFARGASLEDPSGLFNASLEGHTRRAIDLREGDVLDEDGLKALVRAAVALNTGRAAKGKPAAARAGATARKGERAITRSKDPSAAPRPALLSGGNPQIAKADGDAPVQAYIAAIPGWKREVGRRLDALVVRTVPGVRKAVKWNSPFYGLEGQGWFLSFHCFTKYVKVTFFHGASLRPLPPGESKHEDVRHLDLREHDELDEQLVTSWIRQASRLPGWTP
;
A
#
# COMPACT_ATOMS: atom_id res chain seq x y z
N MET A 1 -4.93 -25.54 32.66
CA MET A 1 -4.48 -26.54 31.67
C MET A 1 -4.26 -25.85 30.33
N LYS A 2 -3.00 -25.78 29.88
CA LYS A 2 -2.62 -25.25 28.57
C LYS A 2 -3.07 -26.26 27.50
N LYS A 3 -3.84 -25.84 26.49
CA LYS A 3 -4.09 -26.68 25.32
C LYS A 3 -2.83 -26.67 24.45
N SER A 4 -2.16 -27.81 24.50
CA SER A 4 -0.97 -28.15 23.75
C SER A 4 -1.22 -28.10 22.23
N ALA A 5 -0.20 -27.65 21.52
CA ALA A 5 -0.09 -27.71 20.08
C ALA A 5 -0.20 -29.16 19.58
N VAL A 6 -1.01 -29.37 18.56
CA VAL A 6 -1.03 -30.61 17.78
C VAL A 6 0.06 -30.49 16.73
N ASN A 7 1.00 -31.44 16.75
CA ASN A 7 2.04 -31.64 15.73
C ASN A 7 1.40 -31.98 14.37
N GLU A 8 1.61 -31.17 13.34
CA GLU A 8 1.47 -31.59 11.94
C GLU A 8 2.80 -32.19 11.45
N ALA A 9 3.02 -33.48 11.71
CA ALA A 9 4.14 -34.23 11.15
C ALA A 9 3.73 -34.82 9.80
N GLY A 10 4.13 -34.18 8.69
CA GLY A 10 3.94 -34.72 7.33
C GLY A 10 3.83 -33.68 6.21
N ALA A 11 3.59 -32.40 6.53
CA ALA A 11 3.58 -31.34 5.52
C ALA A 11 5.02 -30.89 5.19
N PRO A 12 5.38 -30.71 3.91
CA PRO A 12 6.71 -30.20 3.55
C PRO A 12 6.91 -28.81 4.14
N SER A 13 8.08 -28.61 4.75
CA SER A 13 8.52 -27.32 5.29
C SER A 13 8.50 -26.24 4.21
N PRO A 14 8.39 -24.95 4.56
CA PRO A 14 8.48 -23.88 3.58
C PRO A 14 9.73 -23.96 2.69
N SER A 15 10.88 -24.30 3.27
CA SER A 15 12.14 -24.49 2.55
C SER A 15 12.10 -25.63 1.53
N GLU A 16 11.40 -26.72 1.84
CA GLU A 16 11.16 -27.83 0.91
C GLU A 16 10.17 -27.44 -0.19
N ARG A 17 9.11 -26.70 0.15
CA ARG A 17 8.15 -26.18 -0.86
C ARG A 17 8.83 -25.24 -1.85
N ILE A 18 9.73 -24.36 -1.39
CA ILE A 18 10.50 -23.48 -2.27
C ILE A 18 11.44 -24.31 -3.16
N ARG A 19 12.09 -25.36 -2.63
CA ARG A 19 12.94 -26.25 -3.44
C ARG A 19 12.12 -26.98 -4.51
N ALA A 20 11.00 -27.58 -4.13
CA ALA A 20 10.09 -28.25 -5.05
C ALA A 20 9.59 -27.29 -6.14
N ARG A 21 9.26 -26.04 -5.78
CA ARG A 21 8.85 -25.02 -6.75
C ARG A 21 9.96 -24.66 -7.74
N VAL A 22 11.20 -24.57 -7.28
CA VAL A 22 12.36 -24.33 -8.15
C VAL A 22 12.54 -25.48 -9.13
N GLU A 23 12.42 -26.73 -8.67
CA GLU A 23 12.54 -27.93 -9.49
C GLU A 23 11.39 -28.04 -10.50
N GLU A 24 10.15 -27.80 -10.07
CA GLU A 24 8.94 -27.82 -10.90
C GLU A 24 9.00 -26.84 -12.08
N LEU A 25 9.59 -25.65 -11.87
CA LEU A 25 9.68 -24.63 -12.92
C LEU A 25 10.57 -25.08 -14.09
N GLY A 26 11.64 -25.85 -13.82
CA GLY A 26 12.51 -26.46 -14.84
C GLY A 26 13.26 -25.51 -15.79
N ASP A 27 12.99 -24.21 -15.75
CA ASP A 27 13.47 -23.21 -16.71
C ASP A 27 14.27 -22.08 -16.03
N TRP A 28 14.50 -20.98 -16.76
CA TRP A 28 15.25 -19.83 -16.27
C TRP A 28 14.61 -19.20 -15.01
N ARG A 29 13.29 -19.30 -14.82
CA ARG A 29 12.60 -18.74 -13.66
C ARG A 29 12.94 -19.53 -12.40
N GLY A 30 13.02 -20.86 -12.51
CA GLY A 30 13.50 -21.73 -11.44
C GLY A 30 14.94 -21.39 -11.05
N LYS A 31 15.83 -21.22 -12.04
CA LYS A 31 17.23 -20.81 -11.81
C LYS A 31 17.33 -19.45 -11.12
N THR A 32 16.56 -18.45 -11.58
CA THR A 32 16.52 -17.12 -10.99
C THR A 32 16.00 -17.15 -9.55
N LEU A 33 14.91 -17.86 -9.28
CA LEU A 33 14.35 -18.00 -7.92
C LEU A 33 15.35 -18.69 -6.97
N SER A 34 16.05 -19.73 -7.45
CA SER A 34 17.12 -20.39 -6.69
C SER A 34 18.27 -19.45 -6.36
N ARG A 35 18.72 -18.66 -7.34
CA ARG A 35 19.79 -17.66 -7.15
C ARG A 35 19.40 -16.59 -6.15
N VAL A 36 18.19 -16.03 -6.26
CA VAL A 36 17.66 -15.05 -5.29
C VAL A 36 17.60 -15.64 -3.89
N ARG A 37 17.07 -16.86 -3.73
CA ARG A 37 17.02 -17.55 -2.44
C ARG A 37 18.41 -17.66 -1.80
N ALA A 38 19.41 -18.07 -2.59
CA ALA A 38 20.79 -18.17 -2.11
C ALA A 38 21.36 -16.81 -1.68
N LEU A 39 21.05 -15.73 -2.42
CA LEU A 39 21.49 -14.38 -2.08
C LEU A 39 20.83 -13.84 -0.82
N ILE A 40 19.54 -14.09 -0.61
CA ILE A 40 18.84 -13.70 0.62
C ILE A 40 19.48 -14.39 1.83
N ARG A 41 19.72 -15.70 1.75
CA ARG A 41 20.39 -16.45 2.83
C ARG A 41 21.82 -16.01 3.10
N LYS A 42 22.55 -15.57 2.07
CA LYS A 42 23.90 -15.00 2.23
C LYS A 42 23.86 -13.59 2.84
N ALA A 43 22.83 -12.81 2.53
CA ALA A 43 22.67 -11.46 3.06
C ALA A 43 22.25 -11.48 4.54
N ASP A 44 21.41 -12.45 4.90
CA ASP A 44 20.85 -12.64 6.23
C ASP A 44 20.66 -14.15 6.51
N PRO A 45 21.61 -14.80 7.21
CA PRO A 45 21.53 -16.21 7.56
C PRO A 45 20.33 -16.56 8.45
N ASP A 46 19.77 -15.58 9.17
CA ASP A 46 18.63 -15.73 10.08
C ASP A 46 17.28 -15.48 9.39
N ALA A 47 17.28 -15.14 8.09
CA ALA A 47 16.05 -14.96 7.32
C ALA A 47 15.22 -16.25 7.30
N VAL A 48 13.99 -16.15 7.76
CA VAL A 48 13.02 -17.25 7.79
C VAL A 48 12.35 -17.39 6.43
N GLU A 49 12.39 -18.60 5.88
CA GLU A 49 11.64 -18.98 4.68
C GLU A 49 10.21 -19.39 5.06
N GLU A 50 9.23 -18.82 4.39
CA GLU A 50 7.81 -19.07 4.59
C GLU A 50 7.10 -19.34 3.26
N TRP A 51 5.94 -20.01 3.32
CA TRP A 51 5.08 -20.27 2.17
C TRP A 51 3.68 -19.73 2.48
N LYS A 52 3.30 -18.61 1.86
CA LYS A 52 2.09 -17.86 2.23
C LYS A 52 1.07 -17.81 1.10
N TRP A 53 -0.18 -17.53 1.49
CA TRP A 53 -1.31 -17.25 0.60
C TRP A 53 -1.73 -18.38 -0.34
N VAL A 54 -1.62 -19.64 0.11
CA VAL A 54 -2.21 -20.79 -0.59
C VAL A 54 -3.72 -20.61 -0.65
N LYS A 55 -4.29 -20.72 -1.87
CA LYS A 55 -5.72 -20.68 -2.16
C LYS A 55 -6.04 -21.73 -3.22
N PRO A 56 -7.30 -22.16 -3.41
CA PRO A 56 -7.66 -23.08 -4.49
C PRO A 56 -7.19 -22.60 -5.88
N SER A 57 -7.16 -21.29 -6.10
CA SER A 57 -6.72 -20.65 -7.35
C SER A 57 -5.25 -20.19 -7.35
N SER A 58 -4.50 -20.41 -6.26
CA SER A 58 -3.09 -19.98 -6.17
C SER A 58 -2.27 -20.98 -5.34
N PRO A 59 -1.20 -21.57 -5.91
CA PRO A 59 -0.40 -22.59 -5.22
C PRO A 59 0.39 -22.06 -4.01
N GLY A 60 0.32 -20.75 -3.75
CA GLY A 60 1.06 -20.04 -2.71
C GLY A 60 2.33 -19.39 -3.24
N VAL A 61 2.99 -18.64 -2.37
CA VAL A 61 4.12 -17.77 -2.73
C VAL A 61 5.26 -17.94 -1.71
N PRO A 62 6.51 -18.13 -2.17
CA PRO A 62 7.72 -17.99 -1.36
C PRO A 62 7.80 -16.62 -0.69
N VAL A 63 8.12 -16.61 0.60
CA VAL A 63 8.25 -15.40 1.39
C VAL A 63 9.49 -15.49 2.28
N TRP A 64 10.23 -14.38 2.41
CA TRP A 64 11.31 -14.26 3.38
C TRP A 64 11.01 -13.20 4.43
N SER A 65 11.30 -13.49 5.69
CA SER A 65 11.06 -12.57 6.82
C SER A 65 12.16 -12.64 7.88
N HIS A 66 12.39 -11.51 8.55
CA HIS A 66 13.22 -11.38 9.75
C HIS A 66 12.68 -10.18 10.53
N ASP A 67 12.06 -10.44 11.69
CA ASP A 67 11.32 -9.45 12.49
C ASP A 67 10.30 -8.61 11.70
N GLY A 68 9.80 -9.19 10.61
CA GLY A 68 8.94 -8.55 9.63
C GLY A 68 9.19 -9.07 8.22
N LEU A 69 8.26 -8.81 7.32
CA LEU A 69 8.36 -9.26 5.93
C LEU A 69 9.53 -8.53 5.23
N ILE A 70 10.45 -9.28 4.64
CA ILE A 70 11.52 -8.73 3.80
C ILE A 70 10.97 -8.56 2.38
N CYS A 71 10.75 -9.68 1.69
CA CYS A 71 10.21 -9.70 0.34
C CYS A 71 9.44 -11.00 0.01
N THR A 72 8.65 -10.94 -1.07
CA THR A 72 8.04 -12.11 -1.71
C THR A 72 8.92 -12.62 -2.86
N GLY A 73 8.72 -13.87 -3.29
CA GLY A 73 9.34 -14.48 -4.47
C GLY A 73 8.31 -15.02 -5.45
N GLU A 74 7.58 -14.13 -6.10
CA GLU A 74 6.49 -14.47 -7.01
C GLU A 74 7.04 -14.88 -8.39
N VAL A 75 6.44 -15.90 -9.02
CA VAL A 75 6.86 -16.36 -10.35
C VAL A 75 5.70 -16.22 -11.32
N TYR A 76 5.94 -15.47 -12.40
CA TYR A 76 5.00 -15.21 -13.49
C TYR A 76 5.47 -15.88 -14.78
N ARG A 77 4.70 -15.71 -15.87
CA ARG A 77 5.09 -16.22 -17.19
C ARG A 77 6.41 -15.64 -17.68
N ASP A 78 6.59 -14.33 -17.53
CA ASP A 78 7.64 -13.53 -18.16
C ASP A 78 8.65 -12.93 -17.16
N LYS A 79 8.52 -13.24 -15.87
CA LYS A 79 9.34 -12.67 -14.78
C LYS A 79 9.32 -13.46 -13.49
N VAL A 80 10.39 -13.31 -12.71
CA VAL A 80 10.42 -13.56 -11.27
C VAL A 80 10.34 -12.20 -10.58
N LYS A 81 9.36 -12.01 -9.69
CA LYS A 81 9.10 -10.73 -9.03
C LYS A 81 9.41 -10.81 -7.55
N LEU A 82 10.27 -9.88 -7.10
CA LEU A 82 10.58 -9.68 -5.69
C LEU A 82 9.89 -8.43 -5.18
N THR A 83 8.79 -8.57 -4.43
CA THR A 83 8.12 -7.42 -3.82
C THR A 83 8.65 -7.20 -2.41
N PHE A 84 9.40 -6.12 -2.19
CA PHE A 84 9.88 -5.75 -0.87
C PHE A 84 8.76 -5.09 -0.07
N ALA A 85 8.46 -5.65 1.10
CA ALA A 85 7.28 -5.29 1.89
C ALA A 85 7.27 -3.83 2.33
N ARG A 86 8.46 -3.26 2.56
CA ARG A 86 8.70 -1.85 2.85
C ARG A 86 9.68 -1.22 1.86
N GLY A 87 9.63 -1.69 0.60
CA GLY A 87 10.57 -1.28 -0.44
C GLY A 87 10.60 0.24 -0.66
N ALA A 88 9.51 0.96 -0.42
CA ALA A 88 9.48 2.43 -0.54
C ALA A 88 10.33 3.16 0.50
N SER A 89 10.67 2.51 1.62
CA SER A 89 11.51 3.07 2.70
C SER A 89 12.98 2.63 2.61
N LEU A 90 13.34 1.84 1.61
CA LEU A 90 14.72 1.41 1.40
C LEU A 90 15.43 2.40 0.48
N GLU A 91 16.69 2.71 0.73
CA GLU A 91 17.50 3.35 -0.30
C GLU A 91 17.87 2.32 -1.37
N ASP A 92 18.01 2.76 -2.61
CA ASP A 92 18.31 1.89 -3.74
C ASP A 92 19.37 2.54 -4.64
N PRO A 93 20.62 2.63 -4.16
CA PRO A 93 21.70 3.29 -4.89
C PRO A 93 22.07 2.55 -6.19
N SER A 94 21.87 1.23 -6.26
CA SER A 94 22.07 0.42 -7.48
C SER A 94 20.91 0.51 -8.47
N GLY A 95 19.79 1.15 -8.11
CA GLY A 95 18.62 1.28 -8.98
C GLY A 95 17.95 -0.05 -9.33
N LEU A 96 17.96 -1.02 -8.42
CA LEU A 96 17.41 -2.37 -8.65
C LEU A 96 15.88 -2.39 -8.73
N PHE A 97 15.18 -1.49 -8.04
CA PHE A 97 13.74 -1.42 -8.15
C PHE A 97 13.34 -0.91 -9.54
N ASN A 98 12.61 -1.73 -10.30
CA ASN A 98 12.10 -1.41 -11.62
C ASN A 98 10.57 -1.56 -11.74
N ALA A 99 9.90 -2.01 -10.68
CA ALA A 99 8.47 -2.25 -10.67
C ALA A 99 7.82 -1.74 -9.38
N SER A 100 6.53 -1.41 -9.45
CA SER A 100 5.78 -0.88 -8.30
C SER A 100 6.46 0.37 -7.68
N LEU A 101 7.14 1.18 -8.50
CA LEU A 101 7.96 2.33 -8.06
C LEU A 101 7.13 3.46 -7.45
N GLU A 102 5.90 3.60 -7.92
CA GLU A 102 4.92 4.55 -7.40
C GLU A 102 4.25 4.06 -6.10
N GLY A 103 4.59 2.84 -5.68
CA GLY A 103 4.07 2.21 -4.48
C GLY A 103 4.55 2.91 -3.22
N HIS A 104 3.59 3.22 -2.35
CA HIS A 104 3.78 3.96 -1.11
C HIS A 104 4.42 3.15 0.02
N THR A 105 4.19 1.84 0.01
CA THR A 105 4.76 0.92 1.01
C THR A 105 5.79 0.00 0.37
N ARG A 106 5.51 -0.50 -0.83
CA ARG A 106 6.28 -1.54 -1.49
C ARG A 106 6.89 -1.02 -2.77
N ARG A 107 8.10 -1.50 -3.07
CA ARG A 107 8.70 -1.47 -4.41
C ARG A 107 9.08 -2.89 -4.77
N ALA A 108 9.20 -3.17 -6.05
CA ALA A 108 9.48 -4.51 -6.54
C ALA A 108 10.57 -4.52 -7.61
N ILE A 109 11.19 -5.68 -7.72
CA ILE A 109 12.17 -6.02 -8.74
C ILE A 109 11.53 -7.10 -9.60
N ASP A 110 11.19 -6.76 -10.84
CA ASP A 110 10.77 -7.72 -11.86
C ASP A 110 12.04 -8.17 -12.61
N LEU A 111 12.46 -9.42 -12.41
CA LEU A 111 13.62 -10.04 -13.07
C LEU A 111 13.16 -10.86 -14.28
N ARG A 112 13.69 -10.55 -15.46
CA ARG A 112 13.37 -11.16 -16.75
C ARG A 112 14.47 -12.11 -17.22
N GLU A 113 14.17 -12.89 -18.25
CA GLU A 113 15.14 -13.80 -18.86
C GLU A 113 16.31 -12.99 -19.45
N GLY A 114 17.53 -13.40 -19.11
CA GLY A 114 18.75 -12.72 -19.57
C GLY A 114 19.19 -11.52 -18.73
N ASP A 115 18.39 -11.09 -17.73
CA ASP A 115 18.79 -9.99 -16.84
C ASP A 115 20.04 -10.36 -16.03
N VAL A 116 20.98 -9.42 -15.96
CA VAL A 116 22.13 -9.51 -15.07
C VAL A 116 21.72 -8.93 -13.72
N LEU A 117 21.55 -9.80 -12.72
CA LEU A 117 21.25 -9.40 -11.35
C LEU A 117 22.52 -8.89 -10.65
N ASP A 118 22.51 -7.62 -10.21
CA ASP A 118 23.49 -7.09 -9.25
C ASP A 118 23.28 -7.77 -7.89
N GLU A 119 24.13 -8.76 -7.61
CA GLU A 119 24.08 -9.56 -6.39
C GLU A 119 24.39 -8.75 -5.13
N ASP A 120 25.33 -7.80 -5.22
CA ASP A 120 25.75 -7.00 -4.08
C ASP A 120 24.68 -5.97 -3.73
N GLY A 121 24.08 -5.34 -4.75
CA GLY A 121 22.91 -4.48 -4.60
C GLY A 121 21.73 -5.23 -3.97
N LEU A 122 21.43 -6.45 -4.42
CA LEU A 122 20.32 -7.22 -3.86
C LEU A 122 20.58 -7.60 -2.39
N LYS A 123 21.81 -8.05 -2.06
CA LYS A 123 22.18 -8.35 -0.67
C LYS A 123 22.11 -7.10 0.21
N ALA A 124 22.49 -5.93 -0.32
CA ALA A 124 22.38 -4.65 0.40
C ALA A 124 20.92 -4.29 0.69
N LEU A 125 20.02 -4.43 -0.30
CA LEU A 125 18.58 -4.22 -0.11
C LEU A 125 17.98 -5.16 0.94
N VAL A 126 18.37 -6.44 0.93
CA VAL A 126 17.92 -7.42 1.95
C VAL A 126 18.37 -6.99 3.34
N ARG A 127 19.67 -6.67 3.53
CA ARG A 127 20.19 -6.18 4.83
C ARG A 127 19.50 -4.91 5.29
N ALA A 128 19.23 -3.97 4.39
CA ALA A 128 18.51 -2.74 4.71
C ALA A 128 17.06 -3.03 5.15
N ALA A 129 16.38 -3.97 4.49
CA ALA A 129 15.03 -4.39 4.87
C ALA A 129 14.97 -5.02 6.26
N VAL A 130 15.96 -5.87 6.57
CA VAL A 130 16.13 -6.50 7.90
C VAL A 130 16.41 -5.43 8.95
N ALA A 131 17.37 -4.54 8.71
CA ALA A 131 17.70 -3.44 9.64
C ALA A 131 16.48 -2.54 9.92
N LEU A 132 15.67 -2.26 8.89
CA LEU A 132 14.44 -1.51 9.06
C LEU A 132 13.39 -2.29 9.89
N ASN A 133 13.40 -3.63 9.85
CA ASN A 133 12.45 -4.49 10.59
C ASN A 133 12.84 -4.48 12.07
N THR A 134 14.11 -4.76 12.34
CA THR A 134 14.69 -4.84 13.69
C THR A 134 14.76 -3.47 14.38
N GLY A 135 15.03 -2.39 13.65
CA GLY A 135 15.02 -1.02 14.17
C GLY A 135 13.67 -0.57 14.73
N ARG A 136 12.57 -1.23 14.32
CA ARG A 136 11.23 -1.01 14.88
C ARG A 136 10.99 -1.82 16.16
N ALA A 137 11.60 -2.99 16.31
CA ALA A 137 11.55 -3.77 17.56
C ALA A 137 12.16 -2.98 18.74
N ALA A 138 13.18 -2.14 18.47
CA ALA A 138 13.78 -1.23 19.45
C ALA A 138 12.88 -0.03 19.83
N LYS A 139 11.94 0.40 18.97
CA LYS A 139 10.97 1.47 19.26
C LYS A 139 9.59 0.95 19.71
N GLY A 140 9.40 -0.37 19.78
CA GLY A 140 8.09 -1.02 19.92
C GLY A 140 7.93 -1.96 21.11
N LYS A 141 8.91 -2.09 22.01
CA LYS A 141 8.78 -2.88 23.25
C LYS A 141 9.11 -2.02 24.47
N PRO A 142 8.19 -1.83 25.45
CA PRO A 142 8.65 -1.70 26.82
C PRO A 142 9.20 -3.07 27.22
N ALA A 143 10.49 -3.14 27.52
CA ALA A 143 11.09 -4.33 28.10
C ALA A 143 10.41 -4.63 29.43
N ALA A 144 9.80 -5.81 29.54
CA ALA A 144 9.37 -6.35 30.82
C ALA A 144 10.61 -6.68 31.65
N ALA A 145 11.05 -5.73 32.47
CA ALA A 145 12.03 -5.98 33.51
C ALA A 145 11.33 -6.67 34.69
N ARG A 146 11.81 -7.86 35.04
CA ARG A 146 11.45 -8.55 36.27
C ARG A 146 12.14 -7.89 37.47
N ALA A 147 11.33 -7.68 38.50
CA ALA A 147 11.59 -7.76 39.95
C ALA A 147 12.62 -6.82 40.60
N GLY A 148 12.12 -6.00 41.55
CA GLY A 148 12.87 -5.60 42.73
C GLY A 148 12.52 -4.22 43.31
N ALA A 149 11.99 -4.22 44.53
CA ALA A 149 12.03 -3.14 45.54
C ALA A 149 10.95 -2.02 45.55
N THR A 150 9.94 -2.28 46.41
CA THR A 150 9.45 -1.42 47.52
C THR A 150 9.16 0.07 47.34
N ALA A 151 7.86 0.37 47.45
CA ALA A 151 7.20 1.49 48.14
C ALA A 151 7.99 2.77 48.51
N ARG A 152 7.47 3.92 48.04
CA ARG A 152 7.04 5.03 48.92
C ARG A 152 6.09 6.00 48.20
N LYS A 153 5.04 6.34 48.92
CA LYS A 153 3.97 7.30 48.60
C LYS A 153 4.51 8.72 48.84
N GLY A 154 4.36 9.61 47.87
CA GLY A 154 4.79 11.01 47.95
C GLY A 154 3.89 11.86 47.05
N GLU A 155 3.50 13.02 47.56
CA GLU A 155 2.29 13.76 47.22
C GLU A 155 2.50 14.82 46.12
N ARG A 156 1.47 14.96 45.28
CA ARG A 156 1.05 16.10 44.42
C ARG A 156 2.10 16.89 43.60
N ALA A 157 1.88 16.88 42.28
CA ALA A 157 1.84 18.11 41.49
C ALA A 157 0.71 18.00 40.45
N ILE A 158 -0.33 18.80 40.64
CA ILE A 158 -1.37 19.07 39.65
C ILE A 158 -0.74 20.04 38.64
N THR A 159 -0.79 19.74 37.34
CA THR A 159 -1.08 20.73 36.26
C THR A 159 -0.89 20.11 34.87
N ARG A 160 -2.03 19.86 34.21
CA ARG A 160 -2.43 20.41 32.91
C ARG A 160 -3.49 19.48 32.33
N SER A 161 -4.74 19.87 32.57
CA SER A 161 -5.93 19.43 31.88
C SER A 161 -5.64 19.47 30.37
N LYS A 162 -5.64 18.31 29.72
CA LYS A 162 -5.66 18.23 28.27
C LYS A 162 -7.07 18.60 27.84
N ASP A 163 -7.15 19.70 27.13
CA ASP A 163 -8.29 20.15 26.35
C ASP A 163 -8.97 18.96 25.62
N PRO A 164 -10.28 18.69 25.83
CA PRO A 164 -10.94 17.53 25.25
C PRO A 164 -11.31 17.70 23.76
N SER A 165 -10.91 18.80 23.10
CA SER A 165 -11.45 19.16 21.79
C SER A 165 -10.61 18.76 20.55
N ALA A 166 -9.49 18.05 20.68
CA ALA A 166 -8.73 17.59 19.52
C ALA A 166 -8.76 16.07 19.40
N ALA A 167 -9.77 15.55 18.69
CA ALA A 167 -9.68 14.19 18.16
C ALA A 167 -8.33 14.03 17.44
N PRO A 168 -7.59 12.93 17.68
CA PRO A 168 -6.29 12.72 17.08
C PRO A 168 -6.43 12.80 15.55
N ARG A 169 -5.62 13.67 14.91
CA ARG A 169 -5.61 13.78 13.45
C ARG A 169 -5.29 12.40 12.85
N PRO A 170 -6.02 11.96 11.82
CA PRO A 170 -5.72 10.72 11.11
C PRO A 170 -4.26 10.66 10.67
N ALA A 171 -3.66 9.49 10.77
CA ALA A 171 -2.32 9.25 10.23
C ALA A 171 -2.33 9.50 8.71
N LEU A 172 -1.18 9.87 8.15
CA LEU A 172 -1.02 9.99 6.71
C LEU A 172 -0.28 8.76 6.18
N LEU A 173 -0.77 8.20 5.08
CA LEU A 173 0.02 7.30 4.26
C LEU A 173 1.16 8.10 3.60
N SER A 174 2.20 7.42 3.16
CA SER A 174 3.18 8.03 2.26
C SER A 174 2.46 8.62 1.05
N GLY A 175 2.98 9.73 0.50
CA GLY A 175 2.21 10.56 -0.45
C GLY A 175 1.41 11.68 0.21
N GLY A 176 1.20 11.62 1.52
CA GLY A 176 0.39 12.59 2.26
C GLY A 176 -1.11 12.30 2.20
N ASN A 177 -1.50 11.10 1.78
CA ASN A 177 -2.90 10.66 1.73
C ASN A 177 -3.45 10.36 3.11
N PRO A 178 -4.56 10.98 3.56
CA PRO A 178 -5.16 10.64 4.84
C PRO A 178 -5.54 9.16 4.96
N GLN A 179 -5.15 8.53 6.06
CA GLN A 179 -5.54 7.17 6.39
C GLN A 179 -6.88 7.19 7.13
N ILE A 180 -7.96 7.00 6.37
CA ILE A 180 -9.34 6.98 6.89
C ILE A 180 -9.91 5.58 6.68
N ALA A 181 -10.50 5.03 7.74
CA ALA A 181 -11.14 3.72 7.69
C ALA A 181 -12.27 3.69 6.64
N LYS A 182 -12.50 2.53 6.04
CA LYS A 182 -13.59 2.34 5.09
C LYS A 182 -14.92 2.62 5.78
N ALA A 183 -15.71 3.53 5.24
CA ALA A 183 -17.05 3.86 5.73
C ALA A 183 -17.85 4.54 4.61
N ASP A 184 -19.16 4.34 4.60
CA ASP A 184 -20.08 5.01 3.68
C ASP A 184 -20.61 6.31 4.32
N GLY A 185 -21.04 7.26 3.46
CA GLY A 185 -21.62 8.54 3.87
C GLY A 185 -20.67 9.73 3.72
N ASP A 186 -21.19 10.92 4.02
CA ASP A 186 -20.46 12.19 3.89
C ASP A 186 -19.42 12.38 4.99
N ALA A 187 -19.74 12.02 6.24
CA ALA A 187 -18.84 12.17 7.38
C ALA A 187 -17.41 11.62 7.17
N PRO A 188 -17.19 10.39 6.66
CA PRO A 188 -15.84 9.91 6.41
C PRO A 188 -15.12 10.66 5.28
N VAL A 189 -15.85 11.18 4.28
CA VAL A 189 -15.27 12.01 3.21
C VAL A 189 -14.86 13.39 3.75
N GLN A 190 -15.68 14.01 4.60
CA GLN A 190 -15.31 15.27 5.25
C GLN A 190 -14.12 15.10 6.20
N ALA A 191 -14.07 13.99 6.96
CA ALA A 191 -12.92 13.66 7.80
C ALA A 191 -11.65 13.46 6.96
N TYR A 192 -11.76 12.81 5.80
CA TYR A 192 -10.67 12.69 4.84
C TYR A 192 -10.20 14.08 4.38
N ILE A 193 -11.11 14.92 3.87
CA ILE A 193 -10.78 16.26 3.36
C ILE A 193 -10.12 17.12 4.45
N ALA A 194 -10.65 17.11 5.66
CA ALA A 194 -10.10 17.85 6.79
C ALA A 194 -8.65 17.42 7.15
N ALA A 195 -8.32 16.15 6.93
CA ALA A 195 -7.01 15.59 7.21
C ALA A 195 -5.98 15.81 6.08
N ILE A 196 -6.39 16.27 4.90
CA ILE A 196 -5.46 16.53 3.78
C ILE A 196 -4.48 17.65 4.17
N PRO A 197 -3.16 17.46 3.97
CA PRO A 197 -2.16 18.49 4.24
C PRO A 197 -2.05 19.51 3.10
N GLY A 198 -1.74 20.76 3.45
CA GLY A 198 -1.35 21.82 2.52
C GLY A 198 -2.43 22.20 1.50
N TRP A 199 -1.98 22.63 0.32
CA TRP A 199 -2.83 23.10 -0.80
C TRP A 199 -3.81 22.03 -1.30
N LYS A 200 -3.48 20.75 -1.16
CA LYS A 200 -4.32 19.62 -1.58
C LYS A 200 -5.66 19.59 -0.85
N ARG A 201 -5.73 20.16 0.36
CA ARG A 201 -6.98 20.25 1.12
C ARG A 201 -8.00 21.14 0.42
N GLU A 202 -7.53 22.24 -0.15
CA GLU A 202 -8.40 23.15 -0.89
C GLU A 202 -8.90 22.50 -2.18
N VAL A 203 -8.02 21.77 -2.88
CA VAL A 203 -8.43 20.94 -4.03
C VAL A 203 -9.50 19.92 -3.62
N GLY A 204 -9.29 19.20 -2.51
CA GLY A 204 -10.28 18.23 -2.00
C GLY A 204 -11.63 18.87 -1.68
N ARG A 205 -11.65 20.05 -1.05
CA ARG A 205 -12.87 20.81 -0.77
C ARG A 205 -13.59 21.25 -2.05
N ARG A 206 -12.85 21.80 -3.02
CA ARG A 206 -13.41 22.25 -4.30
C ARG A 206 -13.98 21.09 -5.10
N LEU A 207 -13.29 19.95 -5.14
CA LEU A 207 -13.79 18.73 -5.79
C LEU A 207 -15.08 18.23 -5.14
N ASP A 208 -15.13 18.13 -3.81
CA ASP A 208 -16.34 17.70 -3.09
C ASP A 208 -17.53 18.65 -3.37
N ALA A 209 -17.30 19.96 -3.29
CA ALA A 209 -18.32 20.96 -3.57
C ALA A 209 -18.82 20.90 -5.02
N LEU A 210 -17.92 20.70 -5.99
CA LEU A 210 -18.27 20.52 -7.40
C LEU A 210 -19.15 19.28 -7.59
N VAL A 211 -18.78 18.15 -6.98
CA VAL A 211 -19.54 16.91 -7.12
C VAL A 211 -20.94 17.03 -6.51
N VAL A 212 -21.05 17.54 -5.27
CA VAL A 212 -22.35 17.71 -4.59
C VAL A 212 -23.26 18.66 -5.35
N ARG A 213 -22.71 19.77 -5.87
CA ARG A 213 -23.48 20.75 -6.64
C ARG A 213 -23.93 20.20 -8.00
N THR A 214 -23.12 19.36 -8.64
CA THR A 214 -23.40 18.84 -9.99
C THR A 214 -24.34 17.65 -9.97
N VAL A 215 -24.29 16.82 -8.92
CA VAL A 215 -25.04 15.57 -8.81
C VAL A 215 -25.80 15.57 -7.48
N PRO A 216 -27.02 16.15 -7.44
CA PRO A 216 -27.89 16.03 -6.28
C PRO A 216 -28.16 14.57 -5.93
N GLY A 217 -28.07 14.21 -4.65
CA GLY A 217 -28.24 12.82 -4.20
C GLY A 217 -27.02 11.91 -4.39
N VAL A 218 -25.85 12.48 -4.70
CA VAL A 218 -24.60 11.70 -4.79
C VAL A 218 -24.30 10.92 -3.51
N ARG A 219 -23.98 9.63 -3.66
CA ARG A 219 -23.48 8.79 -2.58
C ARG A 219 -21.99 9.01 -2.42
N LYS A 220 -21.56 9.11 -1.17
CA LYS A 220 -20.16 9.27 -0.78
C LYS A 220 -19.71 8.08 0.04
N ALA A 221 -18.42 7.73 -0.07
CA ALA A 221 -17.78 6.76 0.80
C ALA A 221 -16.28 6.99 0.85
N VAL A 222 -15.62 6.51 1.88
CA VAL A 222 -14.17 6.24 1.85
C VAL A 222 -13.96 4.75 1.61
N LYS A 223 -13.21 4.41 0.57
CA LYS A 223 -12.78 3.04 0.26
C LYS A 223 -11.28 3.03 -0.05
N TRP A 224 -10.54 2.06 0.49
CA TRP A 224 -9.07 1.99 0.38
C TRP A 224 -8.36 3.34 0.66
N ASN A 225 -8.81 4.05 1.70
CA ASN A 225 -8.31 5.38 2.07
C ASN A 225 -8.50 6.48 0.99
N SER A 226 -9.50 6.37 0.11
CA SER A 226 -9.80 7.39 -0.90
C SER A 226 -11.30 7.72 -0.88
N PRO A 227 -11.71 8.98 -1.09
CA PRO A 227 -13.10 9.35 -1.31
C PRO A 227 -13.61 8.82 -2.65
N PHE A 228 -14.79 8.21 -2.62
CA PHE A 228 -15.55 7.71 -3.77
C PHE A 228 -16.90 8.41 -3.84
N TYR A 229 -17.32 8.70 -5.07
CA TYR A 229 -18.58 9.34 -5.41
C TYR A 229 -19.34 8.49 -6.43
N GLY A 230 -20.62 8.27 -6.18
CA GLY A 230 -21.44 7.35 -6.95
C GLY A 230 -22.92 7.65 -6.84
N LEU A 231 -23.73 6.80 -7.45
CA LEU A 231 -25.19 6.84 -7.35
C LEU A 231 -25.71 5.48 -6.90
N GLU A 232 -26.82 5.49 -6.17
CA GLU A 232 -27.49 4.26 -5.75
C GLU A 232 -27.87 3.40 -6.96
N GLY A 233 -27.54 2.11 -6.92
CA GLY A 233 -27.81 1.19 -8.02
C GLY A 233 -26.94 1.38 -9.27
N GLN A 234 -26.13 2.43 -9.36
CA GLN A 234 -25.29 2.72 -10.53
C GLN A 234 -23.79 2.58 -10.25
N GLY A 235 -23.35 2.39 -9.00
CA GLY A 235 -21.93 2.24 -8.68
C GLY A 235 -21.17 3.57 -8.56
N TRP A 236 -19.84 3.52 -8.60
CA TRP A 236 -18.95 4.66 -8.38
C TRP A 236 -18.46 5.24 -9.71
N PHE A 237 -18.63 6.54 -9.92
CA PHE A 237 -18.21 7.20 -11.16
C PHE A 237 -16.92 8.02 -11.00
N LEU A 238 -16.60 8.45 -9.76
CA LEU A 238 -15.43 9.28 -9.46
C LEU A 238 -14.76 8.88 -8.14
N SER A 239 -13.44 8.95 -8.09
CA SER A 239 -12.64 8.87 -6.86
C SER A 239 -11.49 9.87 -6.92
N PHE A 240 -10.92 10.29 -5.78
CA PHE A 240 -9.64 11.00 -5.79
C PHE A 240 -8.67 10.54 -4.70
N HIS A 241 -7.37 10.71 -4.95
CA HIS A 241 -6.30 10.26 -4.05
C HIS A 241 -5.17 11.30 -3.98
N CYS A 242 -4.59 11.50 -2.80
CA CYS A 242 -3.49 12.45 -2.63
C CYS A 242 -2.13 11.76 -2.79
N PHE A 243 -1.33 12.22 -3.76
CA PHE A 243 0.07 11.85 -3.93
C PHE A 243 0.98 12.97 -3.45
N THR A 244 2.29 12.71 -3.31
CA THR A 244 3.26 13.71 -2.81
C THR A 244 3.21 15.01 -3.60
N LYS A 245 3.12 14.93 -4.93
CA LYS A 245 3.23 16.08 -5.84
C LYS A 245 1.91 16.53 -6.46
N TYR A 246 0.84 15.73 -6.35
CA TYR A 246 -0.42 16.01 -7.04
C TYR A 246 -1.62 15.34 -6.35
N VAL A 247 -2.84 15.78 -6.68
CA VAL A 247 -4.10 15.08 -6.37
C VAL A 247 -4.58 14.40 -7.65
N LYS A 248 -4.72 13.08 -7.62
CA LYS A 248 -5.24 12.29 -8.74
C LYS A 248 -6.74 12.18 -8.65
N VAL A 249 -7.46 12.76 -9.60
CA VAL A 249 -8.90 12.52 -9.79
C VAL A 249 -9.05 11.40 -10.81
N THR A 250 -9.86 10.40 -10.50
CA THR A 250 -10.08 9.21 -11.32
C THR A 250 -11.53 9.15 -11.75
N PHE A 251 -11.75 9.01 -13.05
CA PHE A 251 -13.05 8.73 -13.65
C PHE A 251 -13.06 7.29 -14.14
N PHE A 252 -13.94 6.45 -13.58
CA PHE A 252 -13.91 5.00 -13.84
C PHE A 252 -14.28 4.63 -15.28
N HIS A 253 -15.14 5.43 -15.92
CA HIS A 253 -15.40 5.39 -17.37
C HIS A 253 -14.94 6.68 -18.05
N GLY A 254 -13.72 7.11 -17.69
CA GLY A 254 -13.08 8.32 -18.20
C GLY A 254 -12.87 8.34 -19.72
N ALA A 255 -12.69 7.18 -20.37
CA ALA A 255 -12.50 7.08 -21.82
C ALA A 255 -13.73 7.53 -22.63
N SER A 256 -14.92 7.46 -22.03
CA SER A 256 -16.18 7.89 -22.63
C SER A 256 -16.45 9.39 -22.47
N LEU A 257 -15.65 10.11 -21.66
CA LEU A 257 -15.86 11.52 -21.38
C LEU A 257 -15.32 12.41 -22.51
N ARG A 258 -15.95 13.57 -22.71
CA ARG A 258 -15.57 14.57 -23.70
C ARG A 258 -15.46 15.98 -23.08
N PRO A 259 -14.34 16.70 -23.26
CA PRO A 259 -13.10 16.23 -23.88
C PRO A 259 -12.47 15.08 -23.06
N LEU A 260 -11.54 14.34 -23.64
CA LEU A 260 -10.94 13.18 -22.97
C LEU A 260 -10.05 13.67 -21.80
N PRO A 261 -10.24 13.18 -20.55
CA PRO A 261 -9.31 13.53 -19.47
C PRO A 261 -7.90 13.01 -19.81
N PRO A 262 -6.85 13.80 -19.54
CA PRO A 262 -5.54 13.60 -20.15
C PRO A 262 -4.74 12.41 -19.61
N GLY A 263 -4.99 11.99 -18.37
CA GLY A 263 -4.21 10.94 -17.72
C GLY A 263 -4.65 9.54 -18.15
N GLU A 264 -3.73 8.75 -18.69
CA GLU A 264 -3.96 7.36 -19.07
C GLU A 264 -3.97 6.41 -17.87
N SER A 265 -4.64 5.27 -18.02
CA SER A 265 -4.68 4.20 -17.04
C SER A 265 -4.33 2.86 -17.69
N LYS A 266 -3.93 1.88 -16.87
CA LYS A 266 -3.76 0.49 -17.32
C LYS A 266 -5.08 -0.18 -17.68
N HIS A 267 -6.19 0.35 -17.17
CA HIS A 267 -7.54 -0.05 -17.55
C HIS A 267 -8.04 0.88 -18.64
N GLU A 268 -8.42 0.33 -19.79
CA GLU A 268 -8.74 1.09 -21.00
C GLU A 268 -9.85 2.14 -20.81
N ASP A 269 -10.83 1.82 -19.95
CA ASP A 269 -11.97 2.69 -19.65
C ASP A 269 -11.65 3.83 -18.68
N VAL A 270 -10.57 3.71 -17.91
CA VAL A 270 -10.25 4.65 -16.84
C VAL A 270 -9.39 5.80 -17.38
N ARG A 271 -9.72 7.02 -16.97
CA ARG A 271 -8.85 8.20 -17.17
C ARG A 271 -8.67 8.98 -15.88
N HIS A 272 -7.58 9.73 -15.83
CA HIS A 272 -7.17 10.52 -14.68
C HIS A 272 -7.02 12.01 -15.03
N LEU A 273 -7.17 12.84 -14.01
CA LEU A 273 -6.73 14.23 -13.99
C LEU A 273 -5.81 14.40 -12.77
N ASP A 274 -4.54 14.70 -13.01
CA ASP A 274 -3.57 14.95 -11.95
C ASP A 274 -3.43 16.45 -11.74
N LEU A 275 -3.93 16.97 -10.62
CA LEU A 275 -3.85 18.39 -10.24
C LEU A 275 -2.61 18.64 -9.40
N ARG A 276 -1.75 19.58 -9.79
CA ARG A 276 -0.53 20.02 -9.07
C ARG A 276 -0.77 21.36 -8.37
N GLU A 277 0.20 21.74 -7.53
CA GLU A 277 0.09 22.89 -6.61
C GLU A 277 -0.20 24.22 -7.30
N HIS A 278 0.33 24.42 -8.50
CA HIS A 278 0.16 25.65 -9.28
C HIS A 278 -0.80 25.48 -10.45
N ASP A 279 -1.46 24.32 -10.57
CA ASP A 279 -2.46 24.12 -11.61
C ASP A 279 -3.75 24.84 -11.22
N GLU A 280 -4.33 25.57 -12.16
CA GLU A 280 -5.68 26.07 -11.99
C GLU A 280 -6.68 24.93 -12.22
N LEU A 281 -7.57 24.72 -11.24
CA LEU A 281 -8.69 23.81 -11.43
C LEU A 281 -9.73 24.49 -12.33
N ASP A 282 -9.78 24.07 -13.60
CA ASP A 282 -10.85 24.42 -14.53
C ASP A 282 -12.17 23.79 -14.05
N GLU A 283 -12.91 24.54 -13.23
CA GLU A 283 -14.16 24.07 -12.64
C GLU A 283 -15.24 23.79 -13.68
N GLN A 284 -15.23 24.48 -14.83
CA GLN A 284 -16.22 24.25 -15.87
C GLN A 284 -15.98 22.90 -16.55
N LEU A 285 -14.72 22.62 -16.88
CA LEU A 285 -14.32 21.35 -17.46
C LEU A 285 -14.56 20.19 -16.50
N VAL A 286 -14.14 20.33 -15.24
CA VAL A 286 -14.34 19.29 -14.22
C VAL A 286 -15.84 19.07 -13.95
N THR A 287 -16.65 20.11 -13.91
CA THR A 287 -18.12 20.00 -13.81
C THR A 287 -18.70 19.22 -14.99
N SER A 288 -18.23 19.50 -16.21
CA SER A 288 -18.66 18.78 -17.42
C SER A 288 -18.35 17.28 -17.31
N TRP A 289 -17.15 16.93 -16.86
CA TRP A 289 -16.75 15.53 -16.64
C TRP A 289 -17.56 14.84 -15.55
N ILE A 290 -17.79 15.50 -14.42
CA ILE A 290 -18.63 14.96 -13.33
C ILE A 290 -20.03 14.65 -13.85
N ARG A 291 -20.66 15.57 -14.58
CA ARG A 291 -22.01 15.39 -15.14
C ARG A 291 -22.08 14.25 -16.15
N GLN A 292 -21.05 14.09 -16.97
CA GLN A 292 -20.98 12.99 -17.93
C GLN A 292 -20.77 11.66 -17.22
N ALA A 293 -19.81 11.59 -16.31
CA ALA A 293 -19.50 10.38 -15.56
C ALA A 293 -20.69 9.90 -14.72
N SER A 294 -21.48 10.81 -14.14
CA SER A 294 -22.68 10.45 -13.37
C SER A 294 -23.84 9.88 -14.18
N ARG A 295 -23.74 9.88 -15.52
CA ARG A 295 -24.75 9.30 -16.44
C ARG A 295 -24.33 7.94 -16.99
N LEU A 296 -23.11 7.51 -16.70
CA LEU A 296 -22.57 6.23 -17.13
C LEU A 296 -22.75 5.21 -16.00
N PRO A 297 -22.86 3.91 -16.32
CA PRO A 297 -22.70 2.86 -15.32
C PRO A 297 -21.38 3.08 -14.59
N GLY A 298 -21.43 3.17 -13.27
CA GLY A 298 -20.27 3.32 -12.41
C GLY A 298 -19.62 1.97 -12.11
N TRP A 299 -18.37 2.03 -11.68
CA TRP A 299 -17.61 0.87 -11.27
C TRP A 299 -18.18 0.28 -9.98
N THR A 300 -18.28 -1.05 -9.94
CA THR A 300 -18.67 -1.80 -8.74
C THR A 300 -17.52 -2.74 -8.37
N PRO A 301 -16.96 -2.62 -7.15
CA PRO A 301 -15.89 -3.49 -6.69
C PRO A 301 -16.30 -4.92 -6.33
#